data_AF-A0A7V3I1C1-F1
#
_entry.id   AF-A0A7V3I1C1-F1
#
_cell.length_a   1.000
_cell.length_b   1.000
_cell.length_c   1.000
_cell.angle_alpha   90.00
_cell.angle_beta   90.00
_cell.angle_gamma   90.00
#
_symmetry.space_group_name_H-M   'P 1'
#
loop_
_entity.id
_entity.type
_entity.pdbx_description
1 polymer ?
#
loop_
_entity_poly.entity_id
_entity_poly.type
_entity_poly.pdbx_seq_one_letter_code
_entity_poly.pdbx_strand_id
1 'polypeptide(L)'
;NTFGALFGHIPNLVTMRGDRYRDALTVIASVERVRDLQPELLVTGHFEPIAGAERIHAELTRLRDAVRHVHDRTVAGMNAGKDVATLMREITLPAECEVGQGYGKVAWDVRAVWENYSGWFHHRSTTELYPVGFDAVAADVVELAGAEALVERARAHLDADRPLHAIHLAELVPPDHAGARGVLRRAHERLLADSTNFWETAWLKKKLATNP
;
A
#
# COMPACT_ATOMS: atom_id res chain seq x y z
N ASN A 1 -13.10 2.50 14.44
CA ASN A 1 -12.24 1.43 14.99
C ASN A 1 -10.89 2.05 15.31
N THR A 2 -10.53 2.13 16.60
CA THR A 2 -9.41 2.92 17.12
C THR A 2 -8.03 2.35 16.77
N PHE A 3 -7.89 1.02 16.66
CA PHE A 3 -6.60 0.33 16.52
C PHE A 3 -6.43 -0.42 15.20
N GLY A 4 -7.37 -0.25 14.26
CA GLY A 4 -7.48 -1.13 13.10
C GLY A 4 -8.11 -2.49 13.44
N ALA A 5 -8.27 -3.36 12.44
CA ALA A 5 -8.94 -4.64 12.62
C ALA A 5 -8.08 -5.69 13.34
N LEU A 6 -6.75 -5.62 13.19
CA LEU A 6 -5.79 -6.52 13.82
C LEU A 6 -5.01 -5.76 14.90
N PHE A 7 -5.05 -6.25 16.14
CA PHE A 7 -4.27 -5.67 17.23
C PHE A 7 -2.77 -5.98 17.07
N GLY A 8 -1.90 -5.02 17.40
CA GLY A 8 -0.45 -5.13 17.18
C GLY A 8 -0.03 -4.99 15.71
N HIS A 9 -0.94 -4.53 14.84
CA HIS A 9 -0.67 -4.29 13.43
C HIS A 9 -0.91 -2.83 13.07
N ILE A 10 -0.19 -2.34 12.07
CA ILE A 10 -0.44 -1.01 11.52
C ILE A 10 -1.87 -0.94 10.93
N PRO A 11 -2.67 0.10 11.24
CA PRO A 11 -4.01 0.22 10.71
C PRO A 11 -3.97 0.57 9.21
N ASN A 12 -5.14 0.66 8.59
CA ASN A 12 -5.25 1.37 7.31
C ASN A 12 -5.60 2.83 7.61
N LEU A 13 -4.74 3.79 7.25
CA LEU A 13 -5.11 5.21 7.23
C LEU A 13 -6.06 5.51 6.06
N VAL A 14 -6.01 4.73 4.99
CA VAL A 14 -7.04 4.65 3.95
C VAL A 14 -7.19 3.21 3.50
N THR A 15 -8.42 2.73 3.32
CA THR A 15 -8.64 1.33 2.91
C THR A 15 -8.60 1.20 1.39
N MET A 16 -8.06 0.08 0.88
CA MET A 16 -8.03 -0.22 -0.57
C MET A 16 -9.42 -0.22 -1.25
N ARG A 17 -10.51 -0.44 -0.49
CA ARG A 17 -11.89 -0.37 -1.01
C ARG A 17 -12.42 1.07 -1.23
N GLY A 18 -11.64 2.09 -0.90
CA GLY A 18 -12.04 3.48 -0.90
C GLY A 18 -12.73 3.89 0.40
N ASP A 19 -12.24 4.96 1.02
CA ASP A 19 -12.83 5.66 2.17
C ASP A 19 -12.17 7.05 2.28
N ARG A 20 -12.64 7.88 3.22
CA ARG A 20 -11.90 9.10 3.58
C ARG A 20 -10.55 8.73 4.20
N TYR A 21 -9.52 9.53 3.92
CA TYR A 21 -8.25 9.43 4.62
C TYR A 21 -8.47 9.69 6.12
N ARG A 22 -7.83 8.87 6.95
CA ARG A 22 -7.78 9.03 8.40
C ARG A 22 -6.51 9.78 8.73
N ASP A 23 -6.67 10.86 9.48
CA ASP A 23 -5.55 11.63 9.98
C ASP A 23 -4.73 10.81 10.99
N ALA A 24 -3.41 10.70 10.74
CA ALA A 24 -2.49 9.93 11.56
C ALA A 24 -2.38 10.50 12.98
N LEU A 25 -2.43 11.83 13.14
CA LEU A 25 -2.35 12.47 14.45
C LEU A 25 -3.59 12.17 15.30
N THR A 26 -4.76 12.13 14.68
CA THR A 26 -6.01 11.71 15.32
C THR A 26 -5.96 10.23 15.75
N VAL A 27 -5.35 9.36 14.95
CA VAL A 27 -5.12 7.94 15.33
C VAL A 27 -4.22 7.88 16.56
N ILE A 28 -3.09 8.58 16.55
CA ILE A 28 -2.16 8.66 17.68
C ILE A 28 -2.87 9.14 18.95
N ALA A 29 -3.61 10.24 18.87
CA ALA A 29 -4.34 10.79 20.01
C ALA A 29 -5.38 9.80 20.57
N SER A 30 -5.99 8.99 19.70
CA SER A 30 -6.96 7.97 20.11
C SER A 30 -6.28 6.78 20.78
N VAL A 31 -5.09 6.38 20.32
CA VAL A 31 -4.26 5.35 20.97
C VAL A 31 -3.81 5.81 22.35
N GLU A 32 -3.31 7.04 22.46
CA GLU A 32 -2.89 7.62 23.74
C GLU A 32 -4.03 7.67 24.76
N ARG A 33 -5.22 8.13 24.33
CA ARG A 33 -6.40 8.15 25.21
C ARG A 33 -6.71 6.79 25.82
N VAL A 34 -6.49 5.69 25.10
CA VAL A 34 -6.71 4.35 25.66
C VAL A 34 -5.54 3.88 26.52
N ARG A 35 -4.30 4.25 26.19
CA ARG A 35 -3.13 3.97 27.05
C ARG A 35 -3.27 4.62 28.42
N ASP A 36 -3.77 5.85 28.47
CA ASP A 36 -3.95 6.63 29.71
C ASP A 36 -5.00 6.03 30.65
N LEU A 37 -5.92 5.19 30.14
CA LEU A 37 -6.89 4.46 30.96
C LEU A 37 -6.29 3.26 31.69
N GLN A 38 -5.06 2.86 31.32
CA GLN A 38 -4.34 1.70 31.88
C GLN A 38 -5.21 0.43 31.95
N PRO A 39 -5.87 0.01 30.85
CA PRO A 39 -6.83 -1.08 30.89
C PRO A 39 -6.17 -2.42 31.17
N GLU A 40 -6.78 -3.25 32.02
CA GLU A 40 -6.40 -4.65 32.22
C GLU A 40 -7.01 -5.59 31.18
N LEU A 41 -8.10 -5.16 30.53
CA LEU A 41 -8.80 -5.88 29.48
C LEU A 41 -9.23 -4.90 28.38
N LEU A 42 -8.89 -5.21 27.13
CA LEU A 42 -9.26 -4.44 25.95
C LEU A 42 -10.19 -5.26 25.06
N VAL A 43 -11.46 -4.85 24.98
CA VAL A 43 -12.44 -5.41 24.05
C VAL A 43 -12.40 -4.60 22.76
N THR A 44 -12.03 -5.24 21.64
CA THR A 44 -11.98 -4.57 20.34
C THR A 44 -13.17 -4.96 19.46
N GLY A 45 -13.32 -4.30 18.31
CA GLY A 45 -14.41 -4.62 17.37
C GLY A 45 -14.21 -5.91 16.57
N HIS A 46 -13.07 -6.59 16.72
CA HIS A 46 -12.75 -7.84 16.01
C HIS A 46 -11.98 -8.78 16.95
N PHE A 47 -12.12 -10.09 16.74
CA PHE A 47 -11.42 -11.14 17.51
C PHE A 47 -11.71 -11.12 19.03
N GLU A 48 -11.03 -11.99 19.77
CA GLU A 48 -11.17 -12.12 21.21
C GLU A 48 -10.63 -10.90 21.98
N PRO A 49 -11.14 -10.64 23.20
CA PRO A 49 -10.58 -9.63 24.09
C PRO A 49 -9.10 -9.85 24.40
N ILE A 50 -8.35 -8.77 24.57
CA ILE A 50 -6.92 -8.80 24.93
C ILE A 50 -6.80 -8.50 26.41
N ALA A 51 -6.21 -9.41 27.19
CA ALA A 51 -5.97 -9.24 28.61
C ALA A 51 -4.50 -8.93 28.93
N GLY A 52 -4.29 -8.24 30.04
CA GLY A 52 -2.98 -7.91 30.61
C GLY A 52 -2.56 -6.46 30.36
N ALA A 53 -2.51 -5.66 31.42
CA ALA A 53 -2.21 -4.23 31.34
C ALA A 53 -0.83 -3.94 30.71
N GLU A 54 0.21 -4.70 31.08
CA GLU A 54 1.55 -4.53 30.51
C GLU A 54 1.60 -4.82 29.01
N ARG A 55 0.95 -5.91 28.58
CA ARG A 55 0.85 -6.27 27.16
C ARG A 55 0.12 -5.19 26.38
N ILE A 56 -1.03 -4.74 26.87
CA ILE A 56 -1.83 -3.72 26.20
C ILE A 56 -1.02 -2.42 26.11
N HIS A 57 -0.37 -2.02 27.20
CA HIS A 57 0.45 -0.82 27.22
C HIS A 57 1.61 -0.90 26.22
N ALA A 58 2.37 -2.00 26.21
CA ALA A 58 3.50 -2.19 25.31
C ALA A 58 3.08 -2.16 23.83
N GLU A 59 2.03 -2.89 23.47
CA GLU A 59 1.53 -2.97 22.08
C GLU A 59 0.98 -1.63 21.59
N LEU A 60 0.20 -0.94 22.43
CA LEU A 60 -0.32 0.39 22.07
C LEU A 60 0.80 1.44 21.99
N THR A 61 1.86 1.30 22.78
CA THR A 61 3.06 2.15 22.68
C THR A 61 3.74 1.95 21.33
N ARG A 62 4.04 0.70 20.97
CA ARG A 62 4.64 0.37 19.66
C ARG A 62 3.78 0.85 18.50
N LEU A 63 2.46 0.65 18.57
CA LEU A 63 1.54 1.10 17.54
C LEU A 63 1.54 2.63 17.39
N ARG A 64 1.49 3.36 18.51
CA ARG A 64 1.56 4.83 18.50
C ARG A 64 2.88 5.29 17.87
N ASP A 65 4.00 4.68 18.25
CA ASP A 65 5.32 5.05 17.76
C ASP A 65 5.48 4.74 16.27
N ALA A 66 4.95 3.61 15.81
CA ALA A 66 4.94 3.26 14.40
C ALA A 66 4.16 4.28 13.56
N VAL A 67 2.94 4.63 13.97
CA VAL A 67 2.12 5.61 13.24
C VAL A 67 2.77 6.99 13.26
N ARG A 68 3.36 7.40 14.39
CA ARG A 68 4.11 8.66 14.51
C ARG A 68 5.33 8.67 13.59
N HIS A 69 6.10 7.59 13.58
CA HIS A 69 7.27 7.46 12.72
C HIS A 69 6.89 7.60 11.25
N VAL A 70 5.87 6.85 10.79
CA VAL A 70 5.39 6.93 9.41
C VAL A 70 4.95 8.36 9.06
N HIS A 71 4.17 9.01 9.93
CA HIS A 71 3.75 10.38 9.74
C HIS A 71 4.94 11.35 9.62
N ASP A 72 5.80 11.38 10.63
CA ASP A 72 6.87 12.37 10.74
C ASP A 72 7.92 12.20 9.64
N ARG A 73 8.25 10.95 9.28
CA ARG A 73 9.16 10.64 8.16
C ARG A 73 8.56 11.01 6.81
N THR A 74 7.25 10.81 6.63
CA THR A 74 6.57 11.21 5.40
C THR A 74 6.58 12.73 5.26
N VAL A 75 6.18 13.47 6.30
CA VAL A 75 6.19 14.94 6.29
C VAL A 75 7.60 15.51 6.09
N ALA A 76 8.61 14.94 6.77
CA ALA A 76 10.00 15.34 6.55
C ALA A 76 10.44 15.11 5.10
N GLY A 77 10.03 13.99 4.50
CA GLY A 77 10.27 13.68 3.09
C GLY A 77 9.61 14.66 2.12
N MET A 78 8.35 15.02 2.40
CA MET A 78 7.62 16.04 1.64
C MET A 78 8.32 17.39 1.67
N ASN A 79 8.73 17.84 2.87
CA ASN A 79 9.47 19.10 3.04
C ASN A 79 10.84 19.07 2.33
N ALA A 80 11.43 17.89 2.14
CA ALA A 80 12.64 17.68 1.37
C ALA A 80 12.39 17.52 -0.15
N GLY A 81 11.16 17.67 -0.62
CA GLY A 81 10.79 17.57 -2.04
C GLY A 81 10.75 16.15 -2.60
N LYS A 82 10.70 15.12 -1.74
CA LYS A 82 10.63 13.72 -2.19
C LYS A 82 9.20 13.36 -2.64
N ASP A 83 9.12 12.65 -3.76
CA ASP A 83 7.85 12.13 -4.27
C ASP A 83 7.33 10.95 -3.43
N VAL A 84 6.01 10.72 -3.51
CA VAL A 84 5.32 9.67 -2.75
C VAL A 84 5.91 8.27 -3.00
N ALA A 85 6.26 7.91 -4.25
CA ALA A 85 6.75 6.58 -4.56
C ALA A 85 8.16 6.36 -3.99
N THR A 86 8.99 7.40 -3.95
CA THR A 86 10.28 7.37 -3.26
C THR A 86 10.10 7.15 -1.76
N LEU A 87 9.20 7.89 -1.11
CA LEU A 87 8.95 7.73 0.32
C LEU A 87 8.37 6.36 0.67
N MET A 88 7.47 5.82 -0.16
CA MET A 88 6.93 4.47 0.01
C MET A 88 8.01 3.38 -0.03
N ARG A 89 9.11 3.59 -0.77
CA ARG A 89 10.24 2.65 -0.85
C ARG A 89 11.23 2.80 0.31
N GLU A 90 11.46 4.02 0.77
CA GLU A 90 12.52 4.33 1.74
C GLU A 90 12.06 4.24 3.20
N ILE A 91 10.80 4.55 3.49
CA ILE A 91 10.30 4.58 4.87
C ILE A 91 9.97 3.16 5.33
N THR A 92 10.71 2.69 6.34
CA THR A 92 10.49 1.45 7.06
C THR A 92 10.36 1.74 8.55
N LEU A 93 9.80 0.79 9.32
CA LEU A 93 9.71 0.93 10.77
C LEU A 93 11.05 0.53 11.41
N PRO A 94 11.54 1.30 12.39
CA PRO A 94 12.67 0.88 13.21
C PRO A 94 12.23 -0.24 14.19
N ALA A 95 13.19 -1.04 14.67
CA ALA A 95 12.92 -2.27 15.42
C ALA A 95 12.12 -2.03 16.71
N GLU A 96 12.35 -0.91 17.38
CA GLU A 96 11.69 -0.52 18.62
C GLU A 96 10.18 -0.29 18.49
N CYS A 97 9.70 0.02 17.29
CA CYS A 97 8.27 0.22 17.00
C CYS A 97 7.78 -0.67 15.87
N GLU A 98 8.41 -1.82 15.67
CA GLU A 98 7.94 -2.79 14.68
C GLU A 98 6.53 -3.31 15.07
N VAL A 99 5.64 -3.33 14.09
CA VAL A 99 4.27 -3.84 14.20
C VAL A 99 3.92 -4.65 12.96
N GLY A 100 2.93 -5.54 13.08
CA GLY A 100 2.50 -6.36 11.96
C GLY A 100 1.90 -5.55 10.81
N GLN A 101 2.07 -6.03 9.58
CA GLN A 101 1.52 -5.41 8.35
C GLN A 101 0.49 -6.30 7.64
N GLY A 102 -0.16 -7.20 8.41
CA GLY A 102 -1.18 -8.12 7.90
C GLY A 102 -2.51 -7.48 7.50
N TYR A 103 -2.77 -6.21 7.84
CA TYR A 103 -4.01 -5.51 7.50
C TYR A 103 -3.73 -4.17 6.82
N GLY A 104 -3.11 -3.22 7.51
CA GLY A 104 -2.46 -2.08 6.87
C GLY A 104 -1.06 -2.42 6.36
N LYS A 105 -0.40 -1.48 5.69
CA LYS A 105 0.99 -1.59 5.22
C LYS A 105 1.64 -0.23 5.35
N VAL A 106 2.87 -0.18 5.85
CA VAL A 106 3.65 1.05 6.06
C VAL A 106 3.71 1.86 4.77
N ALA A 107 4.05 1.24 3.65
CA ALA A 107 4.07 1.92 2.35
C ALA A 107 2.71 2.53 1.97
N TRP A 108 1.59 1.86 2.29
CA TRP A 108 0.26 2.39 2.00
C TRP A 108 -0.09 3.57 2.92
N ASP A 109 0.30 3.51 4.18
CA ASP A 109 0.09 4.60 5.13
C ASP A 109 0.99 5.80 4.84
N VAL A 110 2.22 5.61 4.34
CA VAL A 110 3.06 6.69 3.79
C VAL A 110 2.32 7.42 2.68
N ARG A 111 1.77 6.67 1.72
CA ARG A 111 0.95 7.25 0.64
C ARG A 111 -0.27 7.98 1.20
N ALA A 112 -0.96 7.38 2.18
CA ALA A 112 -2.13 7.97 2.79
C ALA A 112 -1.82 9.30 3.48
N VAL A 113 -0.72 9.38 4.23
CA VAL A 113 -0.26 10.63 4.85
C VAL A 113 0.12 11.65 3.78
N TRP A 114 0.88 11.24 2.77
CA TRP A 114 1.33 12.12 1.69
C TRP A 114 0.15 12.75 0.95
N GLU A 115 -0.82 11.94 0.52
CA GLU A 115 -2.03 12.39 -0.19
C GLU A 115 -3.00 13.14 0.73
N ASN A 116 -3.01 12.89 2.04
CA ASN A 116 -3.80 13.66 3.00
C ASN A 116 -3.34 15.12 3.11
N TYR A 117 -2.04 15.40 2.88
CA TYR A 117 -1.48 16.75 2.90
C TYR A 117 -1.44 17.41 1.51
N SER A 118 -1.11 16.66 0.47
CA SER A 118 -0.93 17.19 -0.90
C SER A 118 -2.21 17.18 -1.75
N GLY A 119 -3.16 16.30 -1.43
CA GLY A 119 -4.32 16.03 -2.25
C GLY A 119 -4.00 15.21 -3.50
N TRP A 120 -4.87 15.32 -4.51
CA TRP A 120 -4.81 14.52 -5.74
C TRP A 120 -3.76 14.99 -6.76
N PHE A 121 -3.28 16.24 -6.64
CA PHE A 121 -2.37 16.85 -7.62
C PHE A 121 -0.92 16.69 -7.16
N HIS A 122 -0.15 15.82 -7.83
CA HIS A 122 1.17 15.43 -7.34
C HIS A 122 2.31 16.29 -7.90
N HIS A 123 2.00 17.33 -8.69
CA HIS A 123 2.98 18.23 -9.31
C HIS A 123 4.00 17.53 -10.23
N ARG A 124 3.63 16.44 -10.89
CA ARG A 124 4.53 15.68 -11.79
C ARG A 124 4.29 15.98 -13.26
N SER A 125 3.05 16.24 -13.64
CA SER A 125 2.69 16.50 -15.03
C SER A 125 1.52 17.48 -15.14
N THR A 126 1.55 18.32 -16.18
CA THR A 126 0.42 19.15 -16.59
C THR A 126 -0.83 18.31 -16.89
N THR A 127 -0.66 17.07 -17.35
CA THR A 127 -1.78 16.18 -17.68
C THR A 127 -2.61 15.79 -16.46
N GLU A 128 -2.09 15.93 -15.23
CA GLU A 128 -2.87 15.69 -14.01
C GLU A 128 -4.06 16.66 -13.89
N LEU A 129 -4.01 17.85 -14.52
CA LEU A 129 -5.11 18.82 -14.54
C LEU A 129 -6.28 18.43 -15.46
N TYR A 130 -6.10 17.42 -16.32
CA TYR A 130 -7.01 17.09 -17.40
C TYR A 130 -7.47 15.63 -17.30
N PRO A 131 -8.64 15.27 -17.88
CA PRO A 131 -9.15 13.91 -17.83
C PRO A 131 -8.42 12.94 -18.80
N VAL A 132 -7.22 13.31 -19.28
CA VAL A 132 -6.46 12.54 -20.26
C VAL A 132 -5.27 11.90 -19.55
N GLY A 133 -5.39 10.60 -19.30
CA GLY A 133 -4.33 9.79 -18.71
C GLY A 133 -3.37 9.23 -19.76
N PHE A 134 -2.37 8.49 -19.28
CA PHE A 134 -1.42 7.78 -20.15
C PHE A 134 -2.09 6.70 -21.02
N ASP A 135 -3.23 6.17 -20.58
CA ASP A 135 -4.06 5.22 -21.33
C ASP A 135 -4.49 5.77 -22.70
N ALA A 136 -4.65 7.09 -22.84
CA ALA A 136 -5.02 7.72 -24.11
C ALA A 136 -3.95 7.59 -25.20
N VAL A 137 -2.69 7.31 -24.84
CA VAL A 137 -1.55 7.15 -25.77
C VAL A 137 -0.95 5.75 -25.72
N ALA A 138 -1.55 4.81 -24.98
CA ALA A 138 -1.02 3.46 -24.84
C ALA A 138 -0.97 2.72 -26.19
N ALA A 139 -1.98 2.92 -27.06
CA ALA A 139 -2.02 2.35 -28.40
C ALA A 139 -0.87 2.86 -29.28
N ASP A 140 -0.56 4.15 -29.22
CA ASP A 140 0.57 4.76 -29.94
C ASP A 140 1.89 4.12 -29.51
N VAL A 141 2.08 3.88 -28.20
CA VAL A 141 3.27 3.20 -27.67
C VAL A 141 3.38 1.77 -28.19
N VAL A 142 2.26 1.02 -28.26
CA VAL A 142 2.24 -0.34 -28.82
C VAL A 142 2.52 -0.32 -30.32
N GLU A 143 1.97 0.62 -31.07
CA GLU A 143 2.23 0.77 -32.51
C GLU A 143 3.73 1.03 -32.78
N LEU A 144 4.35 1.91 -31.99
CA LEU A 144 5.76 2.26 -32.14
C LEU A 144 6.72 1.15 -31.68
N ALA A 145 6.43 0.47 -30.57
CA ALA A 145 7.32 -0.53 -29.98
C ALA A 145 7.11 -1.95 -30.51
N GLY A 146 5.87 -2.27 -30.93
CA GLY A 146 5.42 -3.62 -31.24
C GLY A 146 5.01 -4.42 -30.00
N ALA A 147 3.83 -5.04 -30.06
CA ALA A 147 3.26 -5.82 -28.94
C ALA A 147 4.20 -6.96 -28.48
N GLU A 148 4.78 -7.72 -29.40
CA GLU A 148 5.67 -8.84 -29.06
C GLU A 148 6.93 -8.38 -28.32
N ALA A 149 7.53 -7.25 -28.73
CA ALA A 149 8.70 -6.70 -28.05
C ALA A 149 8.39 -6.26 -26.62
N LEU A 150 7.21 -5.67 -26.39
CA LEU A 150 6.74 -5.31 -25.06
C LEU A 150 6.53 -6.55 -24.18
N VAL A 151 5.91 -7.60 -24.72
CA VAL A 151 5.69 -8.87 -24.00
C VAL A 151 7.02 -9.55 -23.67
N GLU A 152 7.97 -9.63 -24.61
CA GLU A 152 9.30 -10.17 -24.36
C GLU A 152 10.04 -9.40 -23.27
N ARG A 153 9.98 -8.06 -23.30
CA ARG A 153 10.54 -7.24 -22.23
C ARG A 153 9.85 -7.50 -20.89
N ALA A 154 8.52 -7.66 -20.88
CA ALA A 154 7.76 -7.97 -19.69
C ALA A 154 8.13 -9.34 -19.09
N ARG A 155 8.38 -10.36 -19.93
CA ARG A 155 8.92 -11.66 -19.50
C ARG A 155 10.29 -11.51 -18.85
N ALA A 156 11.19 -10.74 -19.47
CA ALA A 156 12.51 -10.47 -18.89
C ALA A 156 12.42 -9.75 -17.52
N HIS A 157 11.42 -8.88 -17.32
CA HIS A 157 11.17 -8.30 -16.00
C HIS A 157 10.70 -9.35 -14.98
N LEU A 158 9.86 -10.31 -15.38
CA LEU A 158 9.47 -11.41 -14.49
C LEU A 158 10.65 -12.31 -14.12
N ASP A 159 11.48 -12.68 -15.09
CA ASP A 159 12.64 -13.53 -14.85
C ASP A 159 13.68 -12.85 -13.94
N ALA A 160 13.69 -11.51 -13.92
CA ALA A 160 14.48 -10.68 -13.02
C ALA A 160 13.76 -10.34 -11.69
N ASP A 161 12.68 -11.04 -11.34
CA ASP A 161 11.88 -10.84 -10.12
C ASP A 161 11.33 -9.40 -9.95
N ARG A 162 10.90 -8.79 -11.06
CA ARG A 162 10.27 -7.46 -11.09
C ARG A 162 8.83 -7.54 -11.62
N PRO A 163 7.92 -8.24 -10.92
CA PRO A 163 6.56 -8.50 -11.39
C PRO A 163 5.75 -7.22 -11.66
N LEU A 164 5.92 -6.17 -10.87
CA LEU A 164 5.21 -4.90 -11.09
C LEU A 164 5.63 -4.19 -12.39
N HIS A 165 6.90 -4.30 -12.79
CA HIS A 165 7.37 -3.75 -14.07
C HIS A 165 6.81 -4.55 -15.24
N ALA A 166 6.74 -5.88 -15.08
CA ALA A 166 6.13 -6.75 -16.07
C ALA A 166 4.63 -6.45 -16.26
N ILE A 167 3.90 -6.20 -15.17
CA ILE A 167 2.49 -5.78 -15.22
C ILE A 167 2.36 -4.49 -16.02
N HIS A 168 3.16 -3.45 -15.72
CA HIS A 168 3.08 -2.18 -16.44
C HIS A 168 3.23 -2.33 -17.95
N LEU A 169 4.13 -3.19 -18.43
CA LEU A 169 4.32 -3.43 -19.86
C LEU A 169 3.21 -4.28 -20.47
N ALA A 170 2.76 -5.31 -19.75
CA ALA A 170 1.71 -6.20 -20.24
C ALA A 170 0.33 -5.51 -20.30
N GLU A 171 0.05 -4.54 -19.43
CA GLU A 171 -1.20 -3.75 -19.46
C GLU A 171 -1.25 -2.73 -20.61
N LEU A 172 -0.13 -2.43 -21.28
CA LEU A 172 -0.14 -1.60 -22.52
C LEU A 172 -0.70 -2.38 -23.71
N VAL A 173 -0.49 -3.69 -23.72
CA VAL A 173 -0.85 -4.57 -24.83
C VAL A 173 -2.34 -4.93 -24.75
N PRO A 174 -3.06 -5.07 -25.88
CA PRO A 174 -4.46 -5.46 -25.87
C PRO A 174 -4.75 -6.70 -25.00
N PRO A 175 -5.86 -6.73 -24.24
CA PRO A 175 -6.14 -7.77 -23.25
C PRO A 175 -6.37 -9.16 -23.86
N ASP A 176 -6.68 -9.23 -25.15
CA ASP A 176 -6.82 -10.47 -25.92
C ASP A 176 -5.47 -11.07 -26.38
N HIS A 177 -4.35 -10.37 -26.19
CA HIS A 177 -3.01 -10.88 -26.50
C HIS A 177 -2.58 -11.98 -25.52
N ALA A 178 -2.47 -13.21 -26.03
CA ALA A 178 -2.16 -14.39 -25.21
C ALA A 178 -0.85 -14.26 -24.42
N GLY A 179 0.19 -13.69 -25.04
CA GLY A 179 1.48 -13.44 -24.37
C GLY A 179 1.38 -12.50 -23.15
N ALA A 180 0.63 -11.39 -23.28
CA ALA A 180 0.44 -10.42 -22.21
C ALA A 180 -0.38 -11.01 -21.07
N ARG A 181 -1.46 -11.76 -21.36
CA ARG A 181 -2.23 -12.49 -20.33
C ARG A 181 -1.36 -13.46 -19.54
N GLY A 182 -0.49 -14.22 -20.23
CA GLY A 182 0.44 -15.14 -19.58
C GLY A 182 1.41 -14.43 -18.63
N VAL A 183 1.93 -13.26 -19.03
CA VAL A 183 2.78 -12.41 -18.18
C VAL A 183 1.98 -11.92 -16.95
N LEU A 184 0.79 -11.36 -17.16
CA LEU A 184 -0.05 -10.84 -16.08
C LEU A 184 -0.36 -11.93 -15.05
N ARG A 185 -0.77 -13.12 -15.48
CA ARG A 185 -1.01 -14.27 -14.61
C ARG A 185 0.21 -14.58 -13.74
N ARG A 186 1.36 -14.84 -14.36
CA ARG A 186 2.60 -15.19 -13.66
C ARG A 186 3.04 -14.09 -12.68
N ALA A 187 2.89 -12.83 -13.07
CA ALA A 187 3.20 -11.68 -12.21
C ALA A 187 2.33 -11.66 -10.95
N HIS A 188 1.02 -11.86 -11.10
CA HIS A 188 0.08 -11.86 -9.98
C HIS A 188 0.26 -13.10 -9.09
N GLU A 189 0.57 -14.28 -9.66
CA GLU A 189 0.93 -15.49 -8.90
C GLU A 189 2.18 -15.28 -8.05
N ARG A 190 3.22 -14.66 -8.61
CA ARG A 190 4.44 -14.32 -7.87
C ARG A 190 4.17 -13.37 -6.71
N LEU A 191 3.47 -12.27 -6.97
CA LEU A 191 3.08 -11.32 -5.92
C LEU A 191 2.20 -11.97 -4.84
N LEU A 192 1.31 -12.90 -5.23
CA LEU A 192 0.44 -13.59 -4.29
C LEU A 192 1.23 -14.53 -3.37
N ALA A 193 2.24 -15.22 -3.91
CA ALA A 193 3.10 -16.09 -3.13
C ALA A 193 3.87 -15.33 -2.03
N ASP A 194 4.24 -14.07 -2.29
CA ASP A 194 4.99 -13.23 -1.35
C ASP A 194 4.07 -12.43 -0.40
N SER A 195 2.77 -12.37 -0.66
CA SER A 195 1.82 -11.54 0.09
C SER A 195 1.42 -12.17 1.42
N THR A 196 1.64 -11.44 2.51
CA THR A 196 1.15 -11.76 3.86
C THR A 196 0.01 -10.84 4.32
N ASN A 197 -0.33 -9.82 3.52
CA ASN A 197 -1.37 -8.86 3.83
C ASN A 197 -2.74 -9.32 3.33
N PHE A 198 -3.77 -9.16 4.16
CA PHE A 198 -5.14 -9.59 3.86
C PHE A 198 -5.70 -8.94 2.58
N TRP A 199 -5.57 -7.62 2.44
CA TRP A 199 -6.15 -6.88 1.32
C TRP A 199 -5.37 -7.09 0.02
N GLU A 200 -4.04 -7.14 0.10
CA GLU A 200 -3.17 -7.45 -1.05
C GLU A 200 -3.49 -8.84 -1.59
N THR A 201 -3.58 -9.84 -0.70
CA THR A 201 -3.96 -11.20 -1.05
C THR A 201 -5.35 -11.27 -1.68
N ALA A 202 -6.34 -10.58 -1.11
CA ALA A 202 -7.70 -10.55 -1.65
C ALA A 202 -7.74 -9.95 -3.07
N TRP A 203 -7.00 -8.86 -3.30
CA TRP A 203 -6.90 -8.22 -4.60
C TRP A 203 -6.23 -9.11 -5.65
N LEU A 204 -5.09 -9.71 -5.31
CA LEU A 204 -4.32 -10.57 -6.22
C LEU A 204 -5.12 -11.82 -6.62
N LYS A 205 -5.83 -12.45 -5.66
CA LYS A 205 -6.77 -13.56 -5.95
C LYS A 205 -7.88 -13.14 -6.90
N LYS A 206 -8.46 -11.95 -6.71
CA LYS A 206 -9.48 -11.41 -7.62
C LYS A 206 -8.91 -11.25 -9.03
N LYS A 207 -7.71 -10.69 -9.17
CA LYS A 207 -7.06 -10.49 -10.47
C LYS A 207 -6.81 -11.80 -11.21
N LEU A 208 -6.36 -12.84 -10.51
CA LEU A 208 -6.18 -14.18 -11.07
C LEU A 208 -7.50 -14.84 -11.49
N ALA A 209 -8.59 -14.57 -10.78
CA ALA A 209 -9.92 -15.07 -11.15
C ALA A 209 -10.50 -14.34 -12.39
N THR A 210 -10.20 -13.05 -12.57
CA THR A 210 -10.70 -12.25 -13.70
C THR A 210 -9.84 -12.34 -14.96
N ASN A 211 -8.56 -12.71 -14.82
CA ASN A 211 -7.62 -12.92 -15.93
C ASN A 211 -7.17 -14.40 -16.00
N PRO A 212 -8.08 -15.31 -16.41
CA PRO A 212 -7.78 -16.74 -16.60
C PRO A 212 -6.74 -17.02 -17.70
#